data_AF-A0A022PYV7-F1
#
_entry.id   AF-A0A022PYV7-F1
#
_cell.length_a   1.000
_cell.length_b   1.000
_cell.length_c   1.000
_cell.angle_alpha   90.00
_cell.angle_beta   90.00
_cell.angle_gamma   90.00
#
_symmetry.space_group_name_H-M   'P 1'
#
loop_
_entity.id
_entity.type
_entity.pdbx_description
1 polymer ?
#
loop_
_entity_poly.entity_id
_entity_poly.type
_entity_poly.pdbx_seq_one_letter_code
_entity_poly.pdbx_strand_id
1 'polypeptide(L)'
;AAEVRATGLGHVVPGGLGAQAQSAAAYNAQTTRDEDKAKLGDILTDATLKMAGDKAVTREDAEGVIYAEIRNKQEDMATHPGGVAASVAAAARLNQEK
;
A
#
# COMPACT_ATOMS: atom_id res chain seq x y z
N ALA A 1 -3.94 4.68 -3.32
CA ALA A 1 -3.24 3.45 -3.72
C ALA A 1 -2.11 3.16 -2.75
N ALA A 2 -1.63 1.92 -2.65
CA ALA A 2 -0.52 1.54 -1.78
C ALA A 2 0.75 2.37 -2.06
N GLU A 3 1.10 2.58 -3.33
CA GLU A 3 2.21 3.44 -3.77
C GLU A 3 2.14 4.87 -3.20
N VAL A 4 0.94 5.48 -3.15
CA VAL A 4 0.73 6.82 -2.58
C VAL A 4 1.11 6.86 -1.10
N ARG A 5 0.81 5.77 -0.37
CA ARG A 5 1.15 5.64 1.04
C ARG A 5 2.64 5.32 1.23
N ALA A 6 3.19 4.41 0.44
CA ALA A 6 4.59 3.98 0.49
C ALA A 6 5.57 5.13 0.17
N THR A 7 5.24 5.98 -0.81
CA THR A 7 6.07 7.12 -1.21
C THR A 7 5.77 8.40 -0.42
N GLY A 8 4.59 8.51 0.18
CA GLY A 8 4.16 9.71 0.91
C GLY A 8 3.82 10.92 0.02
N LEU A 9 3.81 10.75 -1.31
CA LEU A 9 3.61 11.85 -2.27
C LEU A 9 2.16 12.40 -2.28
N GLY A 10 1.21 11.70 -1.65
CA GLY A 10 -0.19 12.17 -1.53
C GLY A 10 -1.01 12.10 -2.83
N HIS A 11 -0.41 11.74 -3.96
CA HIS A 11 -1.07 11.55 -5.25
C HIS A 11 -0.52 10.31 -5.97
N VAL A 12 -1.28 9.80 -6.95
CA VAL A 12 -0.81 8.72 -7.83
C VAL A 12 0.31 9.26 -8.70
N VAL A 13 1.46 8.59 -8.69
CA VAL A 13 2.62 9.00 -9.50
C VAL A 13 2.31 8.70 -10.97
N PRO A 14 2.37 9.70 -11.89
CA PRO A 14 2.22 9.45 -13.31
C PRO A 14 3.26 8.43 -13.80
N GLY A 15 2.81 7.36 -14.46
CA GLY A 15 3.69 6.26 -14.88
C GLY A 15 4.15 5.33 -13.75
N GLY A 16 3.77 5.60 -12.50
CA GLY A 16 3.99 4.71 -11.35
C GLY A 16 3.11 3.46 -11.39
N LEU A 17 3.37 2.54 -10.47
CA LEU A 17 2.69 1.24 -10.41
C LEU A 17 1.17 1.39 -10.21
N GLY A 18 0.75 2.37 -9.40
CA GLY A 18 -0.67 2.65 -9.18
C GLY A 18 -1.36 3.09 -10.46
N ALA A 19 -0.72 3.92 -11.28
CA ALA A 19 -1.26 4.37 -12.57
C ALA A 19 -1.31 3.21 -13.57
N GLN A 20 -0.26 2.38 -13.64
CA GLN A 20 -0.22 1.20 -14.50
C GLN A 20 -1.31 0.19 -14.11
N ALA A 21 -1.49 -0.08 -12.82
CA ALA A 21 -2.55 -0.96 -12.33
C ALA A 21 -3.96 -0.45 -12.69
N GLN A 22 -4.20 0.86 -12.57
CA GLN A 22 -5.48 1.47 -12.98
C GLN A 22 -5.72 1.36 -14.48
N SER A 23 -4.70 1.63 -15.30
CA SER A 23 -4.77 1.47 -16.75
C SER A 23 -5.04 0.02 -17.15
N ALA A 24 -4.36 -0.93 -16.52
CA ALA A 24 -4.56 -2.36 -16.73
C ALA A 24 -5.96 -2.81 -16.31
N ALA A 25 -6.50 -2.30 -15.20
CA ALA A 25 -7.87 -2.59 -14.79
C ALA A 25 -8.90 -2.07 -15.79
N ALA A 26 -8.72 -0.84 -16.29
CA ALA A 26 -9.58 -0.27 -17.32
C ALA A 26 -9.51 -1.07 -18.64
N TYR A 27 -8.32 -1.49 -19.04
CA TYR A 27 -8.10 -2.36 -20.20
C TYR A 27 -8.77 -3.73 -20.01
N ASN A 28 -8.57 -4.36 -18.86
CA ASN A 28 -9.14 -5.67 -18.55
C ASN A 28 -10.68 -5.64 -18.50
N ALA A 29 -11.28 -4.53 -18.08
CA ALA A 29 -12.73 -4.35 -18.07
C ALA A 29 -13.33 -4.32 -19.49
N GLN A 30 -12.54 -3.93 -20.50
CA GLN A 30 -12.96 -3.90 -21.91
C GLN A 30 -12.52 -5.16 -22.67
N THR A 31 -11.75 -6.04 -22.04
CA THR A 31 -11.18 -7.24 -22.65
C THR A 31 -12.03 -8.46 -22.30
N THR A 32 -12.58 -9.11 -23.32
CA THR A 32 -13.50 -10.25 -23.15
C THR A 32 -12.78 -11.57 -22.90
N ARG A 33 -11.64 -11.78 -23.57
CA ARG A 33 -10.83 -13.00 -23.43
C ARG A 33 -9.89 -12.89 -22.25
N ASP A 34 -9.90 -13.88 -21.37
CA ASP A 34 -9.09 -13.84 -20.15
C ASP A 34 -7.59 -13.97 -20.44
N GLU A 35 -7.20 -14.66 -21.52
CA GLU A 35 -5.82 -14.78 -21.95
C GLU A 35 -5.17 -13.46 -22.35
N ASP A 36 -5.97 -12.50 -22.85
CA ASP A 36 -5.48 -11.17 -23.28
C ASP A 36 -5.40 -10.18 -22.12
N LYS A 37 -6.02 -10.48 -20.97
CA LYS A 37 -6.03 -9.57 -19.82
C LYS A 37 -4.62 -9.43 -19.26
N ALA A 38 -4.24 -8.18 -19.01
CA ALA A 38 -3.05 -7.83 -18.25
C ALA A 38 -3.09 -8.55 -16.89
N LYS A 39 -2.02 -9.29 -16.60
CA LYS A 39 -1.87 -10.04 -15.36
C LYS A 39 -1.21 -9.18 -14.31
N LEU A 40 -1.40 -9.58 -13.04
CA LEU A 40 -0.73 -8.92 -11.93
C LEU A 40 0.80 -8.97 -12.08
N GLY A 41 1.33 -10.09 -12.61
CA GLY A 41 2.75 -10.24 -12.90
C GLY A 41 3.27 -9.13 -13.82
N ASP A 42 2.56 -8.83 -14.91
CA ASP A 42 2.94 -7.82 -15.90
C ASP A 42 3.08 -6.42 -15.30
N ILE A 43 2.27 -6.11 -14.28
CA ILE A 43 2.33 -4.83 -13.56
C ILE A 43 3.49 -4.82 -12.57
N LEU A 44 3.81 -5.95 -11.96
CA LEU A 44 4.80 -6.05 -10.88
C LEU A 44 6.22 -6.40 -11.35
N THR A 45 6.44 -6.80 -12.61
CA THR A 45 7.73 -7.28 -13.14
C THR A 45 8.92 -6.40 -12.78
N ASP A 46 8.76 -5.07 -12.80
CA ASP A 46 9.82 -4.10 -12.50
C ASP A 46 9.48 -3.19 -11.32
N ALA A 47 8.65 -3.68 -10.38
CA ALA A 47 8.15 -2.85 -9.29
C ALA A 47 9.26 -2.21 -8.46
N THR A 48 10.34 -2.95 -8.17
CA THR A 48 11.49 -2.47 -7.42
C THR A 48 12.27 -1.36 -8.12
N LEU A 49 12.23 -1.30 -9.46
CA LEU A 49 12.87 -0.25 -10.25
C LEU A 49 11.95 0.97 -10.42
N LYS A 50 10.63 0.75 -10.47
CA LYS A 50 9.62 1.79 -10.70
C LYS A 50 9.19 2.53 -9.44
N MET A 51 9.33 1.92 -8.27
CA MET A 51 8.99 2.57 -7.01
C MET A 51 10.12 3.49 -6.54
N ALA A 52 9.76 4.73 -6.20
CA ALA A 52 10.65 5.58 -5.41
C ALA A 52 10.93 4.92 -4.06
N GLY A 53 12.12 5.18 -3.50
CA GLY A 53 12.56 4.56 -2.25
C GLY A 53 11.56 4.74 -1.09
N ASP A 54 11.57 3.79 -0.16
CA ASP A 54 10.65 3.76 0.97
C ASP A 54 10.74 5.03 1.82
N LYS A 55 9.58 5.54 2.25
CA LYS A 55 9.55 6.61 3.25
C LYS A 55 9.70 6.05 4.67
N ALA A 56 10.25 6.85 5.58
CA ALA A 56 10.22 6.54 7.01
C ALA A 56 8.77 6.56 7.51
N VAL A 57 8.40 5.55 8.31
CA VAL A 57 7.07 5.48 8.94
C VAL A 57 6.85 6.67 9.87
N THR A 58 5.71 7.34 9.73
CA THR A 58 5.29 8.46 10.58
C THR A 58 4.20 8.05 11.58
N ARG A 59 3.86 8.95 12.52
CA ARG A 59 2.78 8.68 13.49
C ARG A 59 1.42 8.53 12.82
N GLU A 60 1.17 9.31 11.77
CA GLU A 60 -0.07 9.26 10.98
C GLU A 60 -0.21 7.91 10.25
N ASP A 61 0.91 7.36 9.74
CA ASP A 61 0.90 6.02 9.15
C ASP A 61 0.56 4.96 10.21
N ALA A 62 1.15 5.07 11.41
CA ALA A 62 0.87 4.15 12.52
C ALA A 62 -0.60 4.20 12.97
N GLU A 63 -1.18 5.39 13.11
CA GLU A 63 -2.61 5.59 13.42
C GLU A 63 -3.50 4.96 12.33
N GLY A 64 -3.12 5.12 11.06
CA GLY A 64 -3.81 4.49 9.93
C GLY A 64 -3.83 2.97 10.01
N VAL A 65 -2.71 2.35 10.39
CA VAL A 65 -2.59 0.90 10.57
C VAL A 65 -3.41 0.43 11.78
N ILE A 66 -3.34 1.13 12.92
CA ILE A 66 -4.16 0.83 14.11
C ILE A 66 -5.64 0.83 13.75
N TYR A 67 -6.11 1.86 13.06
CA TYR A 67 -7.51 1.98 12.68
C TYR A 67 -7.95 0.90 11.68
N ALA A 68 -7.07 0.52 10.75
CA ALA A 68 -7.34 -0.57 9.80
C ALA A 68 -7.43 -1.93 10.51
N GLU A 69 -6.52 -2.20 11.46
CA GLU A 69 -6.49 -3.45 12.21
C GLU A 69 -7.72 -3.60 13.10
N ILE A 70 -8.13 -2.54 13.81
CA ILE A 70 -9.36 -2.52 14.60
C ILE A 70 -10.59 -2.75 13.71
N ARG A 71 -10.71 -2.02 12.59
CA ARG A 71 -11.88 -2.16 11.69
C ARG A 71 -12.05 -3.56 11.13
N ASN A 72 -10.95 -4.26 10.88
CA ASN A 72 -10.97 -5.62 10.33
C ASN A 72 -11.13 -6.70 11.41
N LYS A 73 -11.06 -6.34 12.70
CA LYS A 73 -11.25 -7.24 13.83
C LYS A 73 -12.57 -6.95 14.56
N GLN A 74 -13.67 -7.33 13.90
CA GLN A 74 -15.05 -6.99 14.31
C GLN A 74 -15.44 -7.49 15.72
N GLU A 75 -14.84 -8.58 16.20
CA GLU A 75 -15.21 -9.19 17.48
C GLU A 75 -14.60 -8.44 18.68
N ASP A 76 -13.29 -8.18 18.65
CA ASP A 76 -12.56 -7.60 19.78
C ASP A 76 -12.42 -6.08 19.70
N MET A 77 -12.62 -5.49 18.50
CA MET A 77 -12.44 -4.05 18.23
C MET A 77 -11.12 -3.49 18.78
N ALA A 78 -10.07 -4.32 18.80
CA ALA A 78 -8.77 -4.04 19.36
C ALA A 78 -7.66 -4.51 18.42
N THR A 79 -6.48 -3.89 18.53
CA THR A 79 -5.29 -4.36 17.80
C THR A 79 -4.81 -5.69 18.37
N HIS A 80 -4.16 -6.49 17.53
CA HIS A 80 -3.50 -7.72 17.95
C HIS A 80 -2.24 -7.39 18.76
N PRO A 81 -2.10 -7.92 19.98
CA PRO A 81 -0.89 -7.75 20.76
C PRO A 81 0.34 -8.27 20.00
N GLY A 82 1.38 -7.45 19.85
CA GLY A 82 2.57 -7.80 19.07
C GLY A 82 2.35 -7.88 17.55
N GLY A 83 1.18 -7.46 17.06
CA GLY A 83 0.83 -7.46 15.65
C GLY A 83 1.43 -6.29 14.85
N VAL A 84 0.85 -6.07 13.68
CA VAL A 84 1.33 -5.06 12.71
C VAL A 84 1.18 -3.66 13.29
N ALA A 85 0.02 -3.30 13.84
CA ALA A 85 -0.20 -1.99 14.46
C ALA A 85 0.81 -1.69 15.59
N ALA A 86 1.09 -2.67 16.45
CA ALA A 86 2.06 -2.50 17.54
C ALA A 86 3.48 -2.26 16.99
N SER A 87 3.89 -3.03 15.97
CA SER A 87 5.20 -2.92 15.34
C SER A 87 5.38 -1.58 14.60
N VAL A 88 4.36 -1.15 13.85
CA VAL A 88 4.37 0.11 13.10
C VAL A 88 4.37 1.31 14.05
N ALA A 89 3.62 1.27 15.15
CA ALA A 89 3.66 2.31 16.18
C ALA A 89 5.03 2.42 16.86
N ALA A 90 5.66 1.29 17.17
CA ALA A 90 7.02 1.27 17.72
C ALA A 90 8.03 1.87 16.71
N ALA A 91 7.93 1.49 15.44
CA ALA A 91 8.80 2.02 14.39
C ALA A 91 8.61 3.53 14.18
N ALA A 92 7.38 4.04 14.20
CA ALA A 92 7.10 5.47 14.12
C ALA A 92 7.72 6.25 15.28
N ARG A 93 7.63 5.72 16.51
CA ARG A 93 8.26 6.31 17.69
C ARG A 93 9.79 6.36 17.54
N LEU A 94 10.41 5.25 17.13
CA LEU A 94 11.87 5.20 16.93
C LEU A 94 12.35 6.20 15.86
N ASN A 95 11.55 6.41 14.81
CA ASN A 95 11.88 7.39 13.76
C ASN A 95 11.73 8.85 14.21
N GLN A 96 10.90 9.14 15.23
CA GLN A 96 10.76 10.48 15.81
C GLN A 96 11.85 10.82 16.84
N GLU A 97 12.51 9.80 17.39
CA GLU A 97 13.63 9.94 18.34
C GLU A 97 14.98 10.14 17.61
N LYS A 98 15.00 10.11 16.27
CA LYS A 98 16.14 10.43 15.41
C LYS A 98 16.19 11.92 15.06
#